data_AF-A0AA43DT27-F1
#
_entry.id   AF-A0AA43DT27-F1
#
_cell.length_a   1.000
_cell.length_b   1.000
_cell.length_c   1.000
_cell.angle_alpha   90.00
_cell.angle_beta   90.00
_cell.angle_gamma   90.00
#
_symmetry.space_group_name_H-M   'P 1'
#
loop_
_entity.id
_entity.type
_entity.pdbx_description
1 polymer ?
#
loop_
_entity_poly.entity_id
_entity_poly.type
_entity_poly.pdbx_seq_one_letter_code
_entity_poly.pdbx_strand_id
1 'polypeptide(L)'
;MLSEASARAEARDKSLSRKELGEKAGQLTEQLVGSNYDANKALHNAEIPDSDDPDRLERAKNATQFVNGSGKNPFAGMSREQLSVIAYDESGDFTVNEKKSAWLESYRQERVWRQQVVAQGSAEYSATGKLTDFYTSVLDHYKGLPAIEQSLYPSDYETKLQDWIDQDYNYKTSTAEGNTDTKSLMDKVLNPESDTFTGQGTFGTQS
;
A
#
# COMPACT_ATOMS: atom_id res chain seq x y z
N MET A 1 -10.22 22.66 2.90
CA MET A 1 -9.41 21.60 3.55
C MET A 1 -9.30 20.33 2.72
N LEU A 2 -10.24 19.38 2.73
CA LEU A 2 -10.02 18.09 2.03
C LEU A 2 -9.83 18.25 0.51
N SER A 3 -10.61 19.12 -0.14
CA SER A 3 -10.44 19.41 -1.57
C SER A 3 -9.08 20.04 -1.91
N GLU A 4 -8.53 20.89 -1.03
CA GLU A 4 -7.22 21.52 -1.23
C GLU A 4 -6.10 20.49 -0.99
N ALA A 5 -6.25 19.65 0.02
CA ALA A 5 -5.36 18.52 0.27
C ALA A 5 -5.35 17.55 -0.90
N SER A 6 -6.51 17.25 -1.51
CA SER A 6 -6.60 16.45 -2.73
C SER A 6 -5.84 17.09 -3.89
N ALA A 7 -6.01 18.40 -4.11
CA ALA A 7 -5.28 19.11 -5.16
C ALA A 7 -3.76 19.09 -4.94
N ARG A 8 -3.30 19.18 -3.68
CA ARG A 8 -1.88 19.05 -3.33
C ARG A 8 -1.37 17.62 -3.53
N ALA A 9 -2.14 16.62 -3.14
CA ALA A 9 -1.80 15.21 -3.37
C ALA A 9 -1.66 14.91 -4.88
N GLU A 10 -2.59 15.41 -5.70
CA GLU A 10 -2.47 15.31 -7.16
C GLU A 10 -1.23 16.02 -7.70
N ALA A 11 -0.92 17.22 -7.22
CA ALA A 11 0.27 17.97 -7.64
C ALA A 11 1.56 17.24 -7.27
N ARG A 12 1.63 16.64 -6.08
CA ARG A 12 2.74 15.79 -5.65
C ARG A 12 2.87 14.57 -6.56
N ASP A 13 1.78 13.84 -6.79
CA ASP A 13 1.80 12.60 -7.56
C ASP A 13 2.14 12.83 -9.04
N LYS A 14 1.82 14.01 -9.59
CA LYS A 14 2.21 14.42 -10.95
C LYS A 14 3.66 14.91 -11.07
N SER A 15 4.26 15.40 -9.98
CA SER A 15 5.60 16.01 -10.01
C SER A 15 6.73 15.06 -9.59
N LEU A 16 6.41 14.02 -8.81
CA LEU A 16 7.39 13.07 -8.31
C LEU A 16 7.40 11.78 -9.14
N SER A 17 8.59 11.22 -9.34
CA SER A 17 8.74 9.86 -9.86
C SER A 17 8.19 8.84 -8.85
N ARG A 18 7.89 7.64 -9.34
CA ARG A 18 7.48 6.52 -8.48
C ARG A 18 8.48 6.25 -7.36
N LYS A 19 9.79 6.37 -7.62
CA LYS A 19 10.82 6.17 -6.59
C LYS A 19 10.72 7.26 -5.51
N GLU A 20 10.64 8.53 -5.91
CA GLU A 20 10.51 9.66 -4.99
C GLU A 20 9.20 9.61 -4.19
N LEU A 21 8.11 9.15 -4.79
CA LEU A 21 6.85 8.88 -4.10
C LEU A 21 7.03 7.82 -3.01
N GLY A 22 7.75 6.72 -3.30
CA GLY A 22 8.01 5.67 -2.33
C GLY A 22 8.88 6.14 -1.17
N GLU A 23 9.92 6.92 -1.46
CA GLU A 23 10.76 7.54 -0.44
C GLU A 23 9.95 8.50 0.45
N LYS A 24 9.10 9.34 -0.17
CA LYS A 24 8.21 10.27 0.55
C LYS A 24 7.17 9.53 1.40
N ALA A 25 6.55 8.49 0.87
CA ALA A 25 5.61 7.65 1.62
C ALA A 25 6.26 7.04 2.87
N GLY A 26 7.49 6.53 2.73
CA GLY A 26 8.28 5.99 3.84
C GLY A 26 8.60 7.04 4.89
N GLN A 27 9.09 8.21 4.47
CA GLN A 27 9.40 9.32 5.38
C GLN A 27 8.17 9.79 6.17
N LEU A 28 7.04 9.98 5.49
CA LEU A 28 5.80 10.42 6.12
C LEU A 28 5.27 9.34 7.08
N THR A 29 5.33 8.07 6.70
CA THR A 29 4.89 6.97 7.58
C THR A 29 5.74 6.88 8.85
N GLU A 30 7.06 7.04 8.77
CA GLU A 30 7.95 7.06 9.95
C GLU A 30 7.58 8.18 10.92
N GLN A 31 7.10 9.34 10.42
CA GLN A 31 6.62 10.43 11.28
C GLN A 31 5.30 10.10 11.99
N LEU A 32 4.51 9.15 11.50
CA LEU A 32 3.19 8.82 12.06
C LEU A 32 3.23 7.62 13.00
N VAL A 33 4.03 6.60 12.68
CA VAL A 33 4.03 5.31 13.39
C VAL A 33 5.43 4.79 13.71
N GLY A 34 6.46 5.56 13.39
CA GLY A 34 7.84 5.23 13.70
C GLY A 34 8.30 5.73 15.06
N SER A 35 9.58 5.49 15.34
CA SER A 35 10.22 5.86 16.61
C SER A 35 10.20 7.36 16.88
N ASN A 36 10.26 8.17 15.82
CA ASN A 36 10.19 9.63 15.92
C ASN A 36 8.82 10.12 16.42
N TYR A 37 7.73 9.45 16.03
CA TYR A 37 6.40 9.77 16.57
C TYR A 37 6.36 9.57 18.09
N ASP A 38 6.83 8.41 18.55
CA ASP A 38 6.77 8.05 19.96
C ASP A 38 7.63 8.99 20.82
N ALA A 39 8.81 9.38 20.32
CA ALA A 39 9.68 10.36 20.97
C ALA A 39 9.02 11.74 21.14
N ASN A 40 8.14 12.13 20.21
CA ASN A 40 7.48 13.43 20.18
C ASN A 40 6.00 13.38 20.56
N LYS A 41 5.52 12.26 21.13
CA LYS A 41 4.09 12.03 21.42
C LYS A 41 3.45 13.15 22.25
N ALA A 42 4.16 13.69 23.23
CA ALA A 42 3.66 14.79 24.07
C ALA A 42 3.45 16.09 23.27
N LEU A 43 4.33 16.38 22.30
CA LEU A 43 4.19 17.52 21.40
C LEU A 43 2.99 17.32 20.48
N HIS A 44 2.85 16.14 19.86
CA HIS A 44 1.73 15.83 18.98
C HIS A 44 0.38 15.88 19.71
N ASN A 45 0.33 15.46 20.97
CA ASN A 45 -0.88 15.57 21.80
C ASN A 45 -1.26 17.01 22.16
N ALA A 46 -0.32 17.95 22.10
CA ALA A 46 -0.54 19.36 22.38
C ALA A 46 -0.80 20.21 21.12
N GLU A 47 -0.73 19.61 19.92
CA GLU A 47 -1.01 20.30 18.66
C GLU A 47 -2.48 20.77 18.62
N ILE A 48 -2.66 22.07 18.39
CA ILE A 48 -3.97 22.69 18.15
C ILE A 48 -3.96 23.22 16.73
N PRO A 49 -4.95 22.86 15.90
CA PRO A 49 -5.04 23.37 14.54
C PRO A 49 -5.16 24.90 14.52
N ASP A 50 -4.41 25.58 13.66
CA ASP A 50 -4.55 27.04 13.43
C ASP A 50 -5.85 27.34 12.68
N SER A 51 -6.97 27.45 13.40
CA SER A 51 -8.31 27.74 12.86
C SER A 51 -9.31 27.99 13.98
N ASP A 52 -10.27 28.88 13.72
CA ASP A 52 -11.42 29.14 14.59
C ASP A 52 -12.64 28.23 14.29
N ASP A 53 -12.53 27.30 13.33
CA ASP A 53 -13.60 26.38 12.98
C ASP A 53 -13.81 25.34 14.12
N PRO A 54 -14.97 25.38 14.83
CA PRO A 54 -15.21 24.48 15.95
C PRO A 54 -15.19 23.00 15.54
N ASP A 55 -15.63 22.67 14.33
CA ASP A 55 -15.64 21.29 13.85
C ASP A 55 -14.22 20.78 13.58
N ARG A 56 -13.33 21.65 13.10
CA ARG A 56 -11.90 21.34 12.94
C ARG A 56 -11.22 21.10 14.28
N LEU A 57 -11.47 21.98 15.25
CA LEU A 57 -10.89 21.86 16.60
C LEU A 57 -11.35 20.57 17.28
N GLU A 58 -12.65 20.25 17.22
CA GLU A 58 -13.18 19.03 17.81
C GLU A 58 -12.66 17.77 17.09
N ARG A 59 -12.51 17.80 15.77
CA ARG A 59 -11.92 16.69 15.01
C ARG A 59 -10.47 16.40 15.42
N ALA A 60 -9.63 17.43 15.58
CA ALA A 60 -8.25 17.26 16.01
C ALA A 60 -8.15 16.75 17.46
N LYS A 61 -9.03 17.22 18.34
CA LYS A 61 -9.19 16.68 19.69
C LYS A 61 -9.59 15.21 19.67
N ASN A 62 -10.56 14.83 18.85
CA ASN A 62 -11.00 13.43 18.68
C ASN A 62 -9.89 12.54 18.14
N ALA A 63 -9.09 13.03 17.17
CA ALA A 63 -7.92 12.32 16.66
C ALA A 63 -6.91 12.05 17.78
N THR A 64 -6.61 13.05 18.60
CA THR A 64 -5.71 12.92 19.76
C THR A 64 -6.27 11.92 20.79
N GLN A 65 -7.57 11.96 21.11
CA GLN A 65 -8.18 10.99 22.01
C GLN A 65 -8.11 9.56 21.45
N PHE A 66 -8.35 9.38 20.16
CA PHE A 66 -8.28 8.09 19.47
C PHE A 66 -6.88 7.48 19.53
N VAL A 67 -5.83 8.21 19.14
CA VAL A 67 -4.45 7.69 19.15
C VAL A 67 -3.93 7.40 20.55
N ASN A 68 -4.54 8.00 21.58
CA ASN A 68 -4.28 7.69 22.99
C ASN A 68 -5.20 6.60 23.57
N GLY A 69 -6.05 5.97 22.76
CA GLY A 69 -6.85 4.80 23.14
C GLY A 69 -8.17 5.10 23.84
N SER A 70 -8.65 6.35 23.82
CA SER A 70 -9.85 6.79 24.54
C SER A 70 -11.00 7.30 23.64
N GLY A 71 -10.77 7.43 22.33
CA GLY A 71 -11.74 7.96 21.37
C GLY A 71 -12.01 7.02 20.20
N LYS A 72 -13.00 7.37 19.37
CA LYS A 72 -13.22 6.73 18.06
C LYS A 72 -12.37 7.44 17.00
N ASN A 73 -11.95 6.72 15.97
CA ASN A 73 -11.25 7.33 14.85
C ASN A 73 -12.17 8.34 14.14
N PRO A 74 -11.81 9.63 14.06
CA PRO A 74 -12.66 10.65 13.44
C PRO A 74 -12.82 10.49 11.92
N PHE A 75 -11.99 9.66 11.28
CA PHE A 75 -12.02 9.39 9.84
C PHE A 75 -12.65 8.04 9.49
N ALA A 76 -13.26 7.35 10.47
CA ALA A 76 -13.93 6.08 10.24
C ALA A 76 -14.99 6.20 9.12
N GLY A 77 -14.92 5.29 8.14
CA GLY A 77 -15.84 5.27 7.00
C GLY A 77 -15.44 6.17 5.82
N MET A 78 -14.35 6.93 5.91
CA MET A 78 -13.76 7.59 4.74
C MET A 78 -13.22 6.57 3.73
N SER A 79 -13.20 6.96 2.45
CA SER A 79 -12.59 6.15 1.41
C SER A 79 -11.06 6.14 1.57
N ARG A 80 -10.41 5.10 1.04
CA ARG A 80 -8.95 4.99 1.07
C ARG A 80 -8.25 6.19 0.41
N GLU A 81 -8.79 6.68 -0.70
CA GLU A 81 -8.35 7.91 -1.37
C GLU A 81 -8.31 9.10 -0.40
N GLN A 82 -9.41 9.35 0.32
CA GLN A 82 -9.52 10.45 1.28
C GLN A 82 -8.57 10.27 2.46
N LEU A 83 -8.42 9.04 2.96
CA LEU A 83 -7.50 8.72 4.05
C LEU A 83 -6.05 8.96 3.65
N SER A 84 -5.67 8.57 2.43
CA SER A 84 -4.33 8.78 1.88
C SER A 84 -4.02 10.28 1.71
N VAL A 85 -4.98 11.05 1.20
CA VAL A 85 -4.88 12.51 1.10
C VAL A 85 -4.56 13.14 2.47
N ILE A 86 -5.24 12.71 3.54
CA ILE A 86 -5.01 13.23 4.89
C ILE A 86 -3.66 12.73 5.43
N ALA A 87 -3.41 11.43 5.39
CA ALA A 87 -2.23 10.80 5.99
C ALA A 87 -0.91 11.34 5.42
N TYR A 88 -0.88 11.63 4.12
CA TYR A 88 0.31 12.11 3.41
C TYR A 88 0.32 13.62 3.15
N ASP A 89 -0.54 14.40 3.82
CA ASP A 89 -0.53 15.86 3.70
C ASP A 89 0.63 16.50 4.49
N GLU A 90 1.32 17.44 3.83
CA GLU A 90 2.49 18.15 4.34
C GLU A 90 2.21 19.64 4.60
N SER A 91 0.98 20.12 4.39
CA SER A 91 0.65 21.56 4.44
C SER A 91 0.49 22.12 5.84
N GLY A 92 0.27 21.26 6.84
CA GLY A 92 -0.11 21.68 8.19
C GLY A 92 -1.63 21.83 8.40
N ASP A 93 -2.45 21.55 7.37
CA ASP A 93 -3.91 21.56 7.48
C ASP A 93 -4.44 20.48 8.45
N PHE A 94 -3.65 19.44 8.68
CA PHE A 94 -3.93 18.36 9.63
C PHE A 94 -2.81 18.24 10.65
N THR A 95 -3.19 18.10 11.92
CA THR A 95 -2.27 17.74 13.01
C THR A 95 -1.66 16.37 12.76
N VAL A 96 -0.52 16.07 13.38
CA VAL A 96 0.14 14.76 13.28
C VAL A 96 -0.78 13.64 13.77
N ASN A 97 -1.56 13.90 14.83
CA ASN A 97 -2.53 12.92 15.35
C ASN A 97 -3.71 12.69 14.38
N GLU A 98 -4.15 13.69 13.63
CA GLU A 98 -5.13 13.51 12.55
C GLU A 98 -4.54 12.63 11.43
N LYS A 99 -3.33 12.94 10.96
CA LYS A 99 -2.65 12.15 9.91
C LYS A 99 -2.45 10.70 10.34
N LYS A 100 -2.00 10.47 11.58
CA LYS A 100 -1.88 9.13 12.17
C LYS A 100 -3.23 8.42 12.24
N SER A 101 -4.29 9.12 12.62
CA SER A 101 -5.64 8.53 12.67
C SER A 101 -6.10 8.10 11.27
N ALA A 102 -5.89 8.92 10.24
CA ALA A 102 -6.22 8.56 8.86
C ALA A 102 -5.41 7.35 8.38
N TRP A 103 -4.10 7.31 8.66
CA TRP A 103 -3.24 6.17 8.36
C TRP A 103 -3.72 4.88 9.06
N LEU A 104 -4.07 4.95 10.35
CA LEU A 104 -4.56 3.81 11.11
C LEU A 104 -5.91 3.29 10.61
N GLU A 105 -6.79 4.17 10.14
CA GLU A 105 -8.04 3.73 9.50
C GLU A 105 -7.77 3.05 8.16
N SER A 106 -6.87 3.58 7.32
CA SER A 106 -6.46 2.93 6.07
C SER A 106 -5.87 1.54 6.34
N TYR A 107 -4.98 1.43 7.33
CA TYR A 107 -4.41 0.16 7.77
C TYR A 107 -5.48 -0.82 8.30
N ARG A 108 -6.48 -0.33 9.03
CA ARG A 108 -7.60 -1.17 9.50
C ARG A 108 -8.41 -1.70 8.32
N GLN A 109 -8.76 -0.85 7.35
CA GLN A 109 -9.48 -1.26 6.14
C GLN A 109 -8.67 -2.29 5.33
N GLU A 110 -7.37 -2.06 5.17
CA GLU A 110 -6.44 -2.99 4.53
C GLU A 110 -6.44 -4.37 5.20
N ARG A 111 -6.36 -4.41 6.53
CA ARG A 111 -6.35 -5.69 7.27
C ARG A 111 -7.64 -6.48 7.08
N VAL A 112 -8.78 -5.81 7.07
CA VAL A 112 -10.08 -6.45 6.84
C VAL A 112 -10.14 -7.03 5.42
N TRP A 113 -9.77 -6.23 4.42
CA TRP A 113 -9.72 -6.68 3.03
C TRP A 113 -8.77 -7.86 2.83
N ARG A 114 -7.55 -7.81 3.40
CA ARG A 114 -6.57 -8.90 3.33
C ARG A 114 -7.09 -10.21 3.90
N GLN A 115 -7.78 -10.16 5.05
CA GLN A 115 -8.37 -11.34 5.65
C GLN A 115 -9.43 -11.97 4.74
N GLN A 116 -10.26 -11.13 4.09
CA GLN A 116 -11.30 -11.58 3.17
C GLN A 116 -10.70 -12.21 1.91
N VAL A 117 -9.75 -11.54 1.25
CA VAL A 117 -9.17 -12.02 -0.02
C VAL A 117 -8.34 -13.30 0.19
N VAL A 118 -7.64 -13.43 1.32
CA VAL A 118 -6.92 -14.68 1.66
C VAL A 118 -7.90 -15.84 1.89
N ALA A 119 -9.01 -15.60 2.58
CA ALA A 119 -10.04 -16.63 2.77
C ALA A 119 -10.68 -17.05 1.44
N GLN A 120 -10.95 -16.10 0.55
CA GLN A 120 -11.47 -16.36 -0.81
C GLN A 120 -10.46 -17.16 -1.64
N GLY A 121 -9.19 -16.77 -1.66
CA GLY A 121 -8.15 -17.51 -2.38
C GLY A 121 -7.93 -18.93 -1.82
N SER A 122 -8.02 -19.12 -0.50
CA SER A 122 -7.97 -20.45 0.10
C SER A 122 -9.15 -21.33 -0.34
N ALA A 123 -10.35 -20.76 -0.45
CA ALA A 123 -11.52 -21.46 -0.93
C ALA A 123 -11.41 -21.79 -2.43
N GLU A 124 -10.95 -20.84 -3.25
CA GLU A 124 -10.68 -21.04 -4.68
C GLU A 124 -9.69 -22.20 -4.89
N TYR A 125 -8.52 -22.12 -4.25
CA TYR A 125 -7.51 -23.17 -4.32
C TYR A 125 -8.06 -24.54 -3.92
N SER A 126 -8.85 -24.59 -2.85
CA SER A 126 -9.46 -25.84 -2.40
C SER A 126 -10.41 -26.43 -3.44
N ALA A 127 -11.20 -25.60 -4.10
CA ALA A 127 -12.18 -26.02 -5.12
C ALA A 127 -11.53 -26.38 -6.46
N THR A 128 -10.59 -25.56 -6.96
CA THR A 128 -10.10 -25.62 -8.33
C THR A 128 -8.63 -26.03 -8.44
N GLY A 129 -7.84 -25.80 -7.39
CA GLY A 129 -6.38 -25.89 -7.43
C GLY A 129 -5.68 -24.63 -7.95
N LYS A 130 -6.43 -23.55 -8.22
CA LYS A 130 -5.95 -22.29 -8.80
C LYS A 130 -6.03 -21.13 -7.81
N LEU A 131 -5.46 -19.99 -8.20
CA LEU A 131 -5.48 -18.72 -7.44
C LEU A 131 -5.74 -17.51 -8.38
N THR A 132 -6.40 -17.76 -9.51
CA THR A 132 -6.64 -16.77 -10.57
C THR A 132 -7.58 -15.66 -10.08
N ASP A 133 -8.64 -16.01 -9.36
CA ASP A 133 -9.56 -15.02 -8.77
C ASP A 133 -8.89 -14.24 -7.63
N PHE A 134 -8.06 -14.91 -6.84
CA PHE A 134 -7.21 -14.26 -5.83
C PHE A 134 -6.29 -13.21 -6.45
N TYR A 135 -5.53 -13.56 -7.48
CA TYR A 135 -4.61 -12.62 -8.14
C TYR A 135 -5.37 -11.46 -8.81
N THR A 136 -6.53 -11.73 -9.39
CA THR A 136 -7.43 -10.69 -9.94
C THR A 136 -7.84 -9.70 -8.86
N SER A 137 -8.27 -10.19 -7.70
CA SER A 137 -8.67 -9.33 -6.57
C SER A 137 -7.51 -8.48 -6.04
N VAL A 138 -6.28 -9.03 -6.02
CA VAL A 138 -5.08 -8.30 -5.63
C VAL A 138 -4.70 -7.23 -6.67
N LEU A 139 -4.83 -7.53 -7.96
CA LEU A 139 -4.58 -6.57 -9.05
C LEU A 139 -5.57 -5.40 -9.01
N ASP A 140 -6.85 -5.68 -8.84
CA ASP A 140 -7.89 -4.65 -8.74
C ASP A 140 -7.66 -3.75 -7.52
N HIS A 141 -7.29 -4.36 -6.38
CA HIS A 141 -6.95 -3.59 -5.18
C HIS A 141 -5.74 -2.69 -5.42
N TYR A 142 -4.67 -3.19 -6.01
CA TYR A 142 -3.47 -2.41 -6.34
C TYR A 142 -3.79 -1.22 -7.26
N LYS A 143 -4.59 -1.45 -8.31
CA LYS A 143 -5.01 -0.40 -9.26
C LYS A 143 -5.85 0.69 -8.60
N GLY A 144 -6.60 0.34 -7.54
CA GLY A 144 -7.38 1.28 -6.75
C GLY A 144 -6.58 2.08 -5.72
N LEU A 145 -5.27 1.84 -5.56
CA LEU A 145 -4.44 2.59 -4.63
C LEU A 145 -4.02 3.96 -5.22
N PRO A 146 -3.89 5.01 -4.39
CA PRO A 146 -3.26 6.26 -4.78
C PRO A 146 -1.82 6.04 -5.25
N ALA A 147 -1.29 6.90 -6.14
CA ALA A 147 0.03 6.70 -6.73
C ALA A 147 1.16 6.64 -5.69
N ILE A 148 1.06 7.43 -4.61
CA ILE A 148 1.97 7.35 -3.48
C ILE A 148 1.94 5.98 -2.77
N GLU A 149 0.80 5.30 -2.71
CA GLU A 149 0.71 3.95 -2.12
C GLU A 149 1.13 2.86 -3.12
N GLN A 150 0.79 3.00 -4.40
CA GLN A 150 1.29 2.09 -5.45
C GLN A 150 2.82 2.07 -5.49
N SER A 151 3.46 3.21 -5.21
CA SER A 151 4.92 3.35 -5.22
C SER A 151 5.66 2.44 -4.24
N LEU A 152 4.97 1.93 -3.20
CA LEU A 152 5.51 1.02 -2.19
C LEU A 152 5.67 -0.42 -2.68
N TYR A 153 5.10 -0.75 -3.84
CA TYR A 153 5.20 -2.08 -4.44
C TYR A 153 6.38 -2.15 -5.42
N PRO A 154 6.79 -3.33 -5.91
CA PRO A 154 7.69 -3.44 -7.06
C PRO A 154 7.13 -2.74 -8.32
N SER A 155 7.99 -2.20 -9.18
CA SER A 155 7.54 -1.50 -10.40
C SER A 155 6.86 -2.40 -11.42
N ASP A 156 7.15 -3.69 -11.38
CA ASP A 156 6.60 -4.76 -12.23
C ASP A 156 5.38 -5.45 -11.60
N TYR A 157 4.88 -4.97 -10.45
CA TYR A 157 3.87 -5.68 -9.67
C TYR A 157 2.55 -5.93 -10.43
N GLU A 158 2.07 -4.94 -11.19
CA GLU A 158 0.89 -5.09 -12.04
C GLU A 158 1.09 -6.14 -13.13
N THR A 159 2.19 -6.05 -13.88
CA THR A 159 2.52 -7.02 -14.94
C THR A 159 2.65 -8.43 -14.35
N LYS A 160 3.31 -8.57 -13.21
CA LYS A 160 3.47 -9.85 -12.53
C LYS A 160 2.15 -10.47 -12.09
N LEU A 161 1.23 -9.67 -11.56
CA LEU A 161 -0.11 -10.14 -11.21
C LEU A 161 -0.90 -10.55 -12.46
N GLN A 162 -0.81 -9.75 -13.53
CA GLN A 162 -1.46 -10.08 -14.81
C GLN A 162 -0.89 -11.38 -15.40
N ASP A 163 0.42 -11.58 -15.37
CA ASP A 163 1.06 -12.81 -15.86
C ASP A 163 0.58 -14.04 -15.08
N TRP A 164 0.35 -13.93 -13.77
CA TRP A 164 -0.19 -15.03 -12.97
C TRP A 164 -1.66 -15.31 -13.27
N ILE A 165 -2.45 -14.27 -13.53
CA ILE A 165 -3.85 -14.41 -13.96
C ILE A 165 -3.89 -15.11 -15.33
N ASP A 166 -3.08 -14.64 -16.29
CA ASP A 166 -3.06 -15.16 -17.66
C ASP A 166 -2.54 -16.58 -17.75
N GLN A 167 -1.63 -16.99 -16.86
CA GLN A 167 -1.16 -18.37 -16.74
C GLN A 167 -2.27 -19.34 -16.30
N ASP A 168 -3.24 -18.85 -15.52
CA ASP A 168 -4.33 -19.62 -14.93
C ASP A 168 -3.81 -20.96 -14.33
N TYR A 169 -2.73 -20.86 -13.56
CA TYR A 169 -1.94 -22.02 -13.14
C TYR A 169 -2.69 -22.87 -12.13
N ASN A 170 -2.79 -24.16 -12.42
CA ASN A 170 -3.33 -25.15 -11.51
C ASN A 170 -2.20 -25.81 -10.72
N TYR A 171 -2.12 -25.44 -9.45
CA TYR A 171 -1.10 -25.92 -8.53
C TYR A 171 -1.30 -27.37 -8.07
N LYS A 172 -2.47 -27.97 -8.29
CA LYS A 172 -2.71 -29.39 -7.97
C LYS A 172 -2.23 -30.32 -9.08
N THR A 173 -2.36 -29.89 -10.33
CA THR A 173 -1.93 -30.65 -11.51
C THR A 173 -0.57 -30.20 -12.04
N SER A 174 -0.04 -29.08 -11.53
CA SER A 174 1.18 -28.43 -11.97
C SER A 174 1.14 -27.99 -13.44
N THR A 175 -0.01 -27.52 -13.91
CA THR A 175 -0.23 -27.15 -15.32
C THR A 175 -0.72 -25.71 -15.47
N ALA A 176 -0.15 -24.98 -16.42
CA ALA A 176 -0.72 -23.71 -16.91
C ALA A 176 -1.88 -24.01 -17.86
N GLU A 177 -3.07 -23.53 -17.50
CA GLU A 177 -4.32 -23.77 -18.24
C GLU A 177 -4.81 -22.54 -19.01
N GLY A 178 -4.13 -21.40 -18.85
CA GLY A 178 -4.46 -20.12 -19.48
C GLY A 178 -3.70 -19.86 -20.78
N ASN A 179 -3.57 -18.59 -21.16
CA ASN A 179 -3.04 -18.20 -22.46
C ASN A 179 -1.53 -18.51 -22.58
N THR A 180 -1.19 -19.31 -23.58
CA THR A 180 0.06 -20.08 -23.65
C THR A 180 1.31 -19.32 -24.07
N ASP A 181 1.24 -18.01 -24.35
CA ASP A 181 2.45 -17.22 -24.62
C ASP A 181 3.39 -17.16 -23.39
N THR A 182 2.84 -17.37 -22.19
CA THR A 182 3.59 -17.52 -20.93
C THR A 182 4.29 -18.87 -20.78
N LYS A 183 3.92 -19.92 -21.55
CA LYS A 183 4.70 -21.17 -21.60
C LYS A 183 6.12 -20.91 -22.08
N SER A 184 6.31 -19.94 -22.99
CA SER A 184 7.66 -19.55 -23.45
C SER A 184 8.50 -18.93 -22.34
N LEU A 185 7.90 -18.22 -21.38
CA LEU A 185 8.60 -17.58 -20.27
C LEU A 185 8.96 -18.58 -19.17
N MET A 186 8.03 -19.46 -18.78
CA MET A 186 8.34 -20.52 -17.81
C MET A 186 9.28 -21.57 -18.37
N ASP A 187 9.17 -21.93 -19.66
CA ASP A 187 10.17 -22.78 -20.32
C ASP A 187 11.53 -22.08 -20.35
N LYS A 188 11.62 -20.76 -20.54
CA LYS A 188 12.92 -20.05 -20.45
C LYS A 188 13.50 -20.02 -19.04
N VAL A 189 12.67 -19.84 -18.01
CA VAL A 189 13.13 -19.74 -16.62
C VAL A 189 13.45 -21.12 -16.02
N LEU A 190 12.77 -22.18 -16.47
CA LEU A 190 12.97 -23.55 -15.98
C LEU A 190 13.91 -24.38 -16.86
N ASN A 191 14.28 -23.91 -18.05
CA ASN A 191 15.24 -24.60 -18.90
C ASN A 191 16.68 -24.26 -18.45
N PRO A 192 17.45 -25.25 -17.94
CA PRO A 192 18.82 -25.05 -17.47
C PRO A 192 19.81 -24.65 -18.58
N GLU A 193 19.39 -24.67 -19.85
CA GLU A 193 20.18 -24.22 -21.01
C GLU A 193 19.83 -22.79 -21.47
N SER A 194 18.99 -22.04 -20.75
CA SER A 194 18.72 -20.64 -21.13
C SER A 194 19.85 -19.71 -20.68
N ASP A 195 20.32 -18.84 -21.58
CA ASP A 195 21.37 -17.83 -21.34
C ASP A 195 20.99 -16.75 -20.31
N THR A 196 19.86 -16.89 -19.60
CA THR A 196 19.41 -15.91 -18.62
C THR A 196 20.25 -15.87 -17.35
N PHE A 197 21.17 -16.83 -17.17
CA PHE A 197 22.09 -16.89 -16.03
C PHE A 197 23.59 -16.93 -16.40
N THR A 198 23.99 -16.55 -17.62
CA THR A 198 25.42 -16.35 -17.96
C THR A 198 25.89 -14.93 -17.63
N GLY A 199 25.61 -14.49 -16.41
CA GLY A 199 26.24 -13.30 -15.83
C GLY A 199 27.65 -13.65 -15.33
N GLN A 200 28.68 -13.18 -16.04
CA GLN A 200 30.07 -13.22 -15.60
C GLN A 200 30.20 -12.64 -14.18
N GLY A 201 30.62 -13.49 -13.24
CA GLY A 201 31.00 -13.10 -11.88
C GLY A 201 32.11 -14.01 -11.40
N THR A 202 33.35 -13.73 -11.79
CA THR A 202 34.54 -14.38 -11.23
C THR A 202 34.63 -14.07 -9.73
N PHE A 203 34.24 -15.02 -8.88
CA PHE A 203 34.61 -15.00 -7.47
C PHE A 203 36.03 -15.56 -7.34
N GLY A 204 37.00 -14.65 -7.26
CA GLY A 204 38.33 -14.96 -6.75
C GLY A 204 38.30 -14.93 -5.22
N THR A 205 38.39 -16.10 -4.60
CA THR A 205 38.69 -16.28 -3.18
C THR A 205 40.15 -15.91 -2.91
N GLN A 206 40.44 -15.08 -1.91
CA GLN A 206 41.70 -15.17 -1.17
C GLN A 206 41.48 -14.96 0.32
N SER A 207 42.21 -15.82 1.04
CA SER A 207 42.33 -16.01 2.48
C SER A 207 42.91 -14.83 3.25
#